data_AF-A0A967T7T3-F1
#
_entry.id   AF-A0A967T7T3-F1
#
_cell.length_a   1.000
_cell.length_b   1.000
_cell.length_c   1.000
_cell.angle_alpha   90.00
_cell.angle_beta   90.00
_cell.angle_gamma   90.00
#
_symmetry.space_group_name_H-M   'P 1'
#
loop_
_entity.id
_entity.type
_entity.pdbx_description
1 polymer ?
#
loop_
_entity_poly.entity_id
_entity_poly.type
_entity_poly.pdbx_seq_one_letter_code
_entity_poly.pdbx_strand_id
1 'polypeptide(L)' 'MLIDALKEIVGPKGWISNPDLLEPYLSERRGRIKGHTLIMVSPASTDEVAAVVSECSAAGVGVVPQG' A
#
# COMPACT_ATOMS: atom_id res chain seq x y z
N MET A 1 13.50 -3.96 5.89
CA MET A 1 13.08 -4.39 4.52
C MET A 1 12.11 -3.35 3.97
N LEU A 2 11.78 -3.32 2.66
CA LEU A 2 10.90 -2.27 2.08
C LEU A 2 9.59 -2.10 2.88
N ILE A 3 8.92 -3.20 3.24
CA ILE A 3 7.68 -3.16 4.03
C ILE A 3 7.87 -2.43 5.37
N ASP A 4 9.00 -2.62 6.05
CA ASP A 4 9.27 -1.96 7.32
C ASP A 4 9.45 -0.45 7.13
N ALA A 5 10.20 -0.04 6.10
CA ALA A 5 10.39 1.37 5.76
C ALA A 5 9.06 2.06 5.42
N LEU A 6 8.19 1.39 4.66
CA LEU A 6 6.85 1.91 4.36
C LEU A 6 6.02 2.11 5.64
N LYS A 7 6.08 1.17 6.59
CA LYS A 7 5.38 1.27 7.88
C LYS A 7 5.91 2.41 8.75
N GLU A 8 7.21 2.68 8.70
CA GLU A 8 7.84 3.80 9.40
C GLU A 8 7.36 5.14 8.85
N ILE A 9 7.27 5.28 7.52
CA ILE A 9 6.82 6.51 6.86
C ILE A 9 5.38 6.88 7.25
N VAL A 10 4.46 5.94 7.16
CA VAL A 10 3.01 6.19 7.34
C VAL A 10 2.53 5.98 8.78
N GLY A 11 3.41 5.49 9.65
CA GLY A 11 3.12 5.17 11.05
C GLY A 11 2.12 4.02 11.23
N PRO A 12 1.81 3.65 12.49
CA PRO A 12 1.05 2.44 12.82
C PRO A 12 -0.41 2.43 12.33
N LYS A 13 -0.97 3.59 12.00
CA LYS A 13 -2.35 3.72 11.48
C LYS A 13 -2.40 3.80 9.95
N GLY A 14 -1.27 3.99 9.30
CA GLY A 14 -1.20 4.24 7.86
C GLY A 14 -0.97 2.98 7.03
N TRP A 15 -1.14 1.77 7.57
CA TRP A 15 -0.96 0.54 6.79
C TRP A 15 -1.87 -0.61 7.22
N ILE A 16 -2.12 -1.52 6.26
CA ILE A 16 -2.87 -2.76 6.44
C ILE A 16 -2.08 -3.91 5.79
N SER A 17 -1.88 -5.00 6.52
CA SER A 17 -1.32 -6.25 5.98
C SER A 17 -2.11 -7.49 6.39
N ASN A 18 -3.22 -7.34 7.13
CA ASN A 18 -4.10 -8.45 7.46
C ASN A 18 -4.89 -8.83 6.20
N PRO A 19 -4.84 -10.10 5.75
CA PRO A 19 -5.57 -10.55 4.56
C PRO A 19 -7.07 -10.23 4.59
N ASP A 20 -7.73 -10.39 5.73
CA ASP A 20 -9.18 -10.15 5.87
C ASP A 20 -9.53 -8.66 5.72
N LEU A 21 -8.62 -7.78 6.16
CA LEU A 21 -8.78 -6.33 6.01
C LEU A 21 -8.41 -5.84 4.61
N LEU A 22 -7.57 -6.59 3.89
CA LEU A 22 -7.20 -6.29 2.51
C LEU A 22 -8.26 -6.74 1.50
N GLU A 23 -9.00 -7.81 1.79
CA GLU A 23 -9.96 -8.44 0.87
C GLU A 23 -10.91 -7.45 0.15
N PRO A 24 -11.50 -6.43 0.83
CA PRO A 24 -12.37 -5.46 0.16
C PRO A 24 -11.67 -4.62 -0.91
N TYR A 25 -10.35 -4.44 -0.80
CA TYR A 25 -9.53 -3.63 -1.71
C TYR A 25 -8.92 -4.46 -2.84
N LEU A 26 -8.89 -5.78 -2.70
CA LEU A 26 -8.36 -6.70 -3.69
C LEU A 26 -9.41 -7.10 -4.74
N SER A 27 -10.68 -6.83 -4.47
CA SER A 27 -11.77 -7.15 -5.38
C SER A 27 -12.19 -5.94 -6.18
N GLU A 28 -12.14 -6.05 -7.49
CA GLU A 28 -12.69 -5.07 -8.40
C GLU A 28 -14.25 -5.10 -8.38
N ARG A 29 -14.90 -4.00 -8.80
CA ARG A 29 -16.36 -3.79 -8.66
C ARG A 29 -17.26 -4.81 -9.37
N ARG A 30 -16.89 -5.32 -10.53
CA ARG A 30 -17.62 -6.31 -11.34
C ARG A 30 -17.29 -7.75 -10.94
N GLY A 31 -16.41 -7.96 -9.96
CA GLY A 31 -16.00 -9.25 -9.43
C GLY A 31 -15.22 -10.12 -10.41
N ARG A 32 -14.57 -9.53 -11.43
CA ARG A 32 -13.87 -10.31 -12.48
C ARG A 32 -12.40 -10.51 -12.21
N ILE A 33 -11.78 -9.59 -11.47
CA ILE A 33 -10.34 -9.59 -11.22
C ILE A 33 -10.13 -9.50 -9.71
N LYS A 34 -9.27 -10.37 -9.19
CA LYS A 34 -8.81 -10.33 -7.81
C LYS A 34 -7.31 -10.02 -7.79
N GLY A 35 -6.96 -8.93 -7.14
CA GLY A 35 -5.58 -8.51 -6.92
C GLY A 35 -4.92 -9.28 -5.78
N HIS A 36 -3.64 -9.02 -5.59
CA HIS A 36 -2.87 -9.49 -4.44
C HIS A 36 -1.84 -8.42 -4.04
N THR A 37 -1.67 -8.20 -2.74
CA THR A 37 -0.61 -7.35 -2.20
C THR A 37 -0.18 -7.85 -0.83
N LEU A 38 1.08 -7.57 -0.45
CA LEU A 38 1.60 -7.83 0.89
C LEU A 38 1.23 -6.73 1.89
N ILE A 39 0.99 -5.52 1.40
CA ILE A 39 0.68 -4.34 2.22
C ILE A 39 -0.11 -3.32 1.40
N MET A 40 -1.05 -2.65 2.06
CA MET A 40 -1.68 -1.42 1.58
C MET A 40 -1.26 -0.31 2.54
N VAL A 41 -0.91 0.86 2.01
CA VAL A 41 -0.57 2.04 2.80
C VAL A 41 -1.56 3.16 2.55
N SER A 42 -1.84 3.95 3.57
CA SER A 42 -2.78 5.08 3.58
C SER A 42 -2.07 6.32 4.14
N PRO A 43 -1.23 6.99 3.32
CA PRO A 43 -0.54 8.21 3.72
C PRO A 43 -1.51 9.33 4.13
N ALA A 44 -1.15 10.10 5.16
CA ALA A 44 -1.96 11.22 5.67
C ALA A 44 -1.57 12.58 5.06
N SER A 45 -0.45 12.64 4.32
CA SER A 45 0.08 13.86 3.72
C SER A 45 0.74 13.59 2.37
N THR A 46 0.93 14.64 1.58
CA THR A 46 1.67 14.57 0.31
C THR A 46 3.14 14.19 0.51
N ASP A 47 3.72 14.57 1.65
CA ASP A 47 5.11 14.25 1.98
C ASP A 47 5.28 12.75 2.24
N GLU A 48 4.34 12.14 2.96
CA GLU A 48 4.32 10.68 3.13
C GLU A 48 4.11 9.95 1.80
N VAL A 49 3.24 10.45 0.92
CA VAL A 49 3.06 9.88 -0.44
C VAL A 49 4.39 9.92 -1.21
N ALA A 50 5.07 11.07 -1.21
CA ALA A 50 6.35 11.22 -1.91
C ALA A 50 7.42 10.27 -1.37
N ALA A 51 7.51 10.12 -0.04
CA ALA A 51 8.43 9.19 0.60
C ALA A 51 8.14 7.72 0.22
N VAL A 52 6.86 7.29 0.28
CA VAL A 52 6.44 5.94 -0.13
C VAL A 52 6.83 5.65 -1.58
N VAL A 53 6.51 6.58 -2.50
CA VAL A 53 6.80 6.40 -3.93
C VAL A 53 8.31 6.33 -4.18
N SER A 54 9.10 7.16 -3.48
CA SER A 54 10.56 7.14 -3.58
C SER A 54 11.14 5.79 -3.13
N GLU A 55 10.71 5.27 -1.98
CA GLU A 55 11.17 3.96 -1.46
C GLU A 55 10.78 2.81 -2.40
N CYS A 56 9.54 2.79 -2.90
CA CYS A 56 9.10 1.79 -3.87
C CYS A 56 9.90 1.87 -5.18
N SER A 57 10.17 3.08 -5.68
CA SER A 57 10.98 3.29 -6.89
C SER A 57 12.42 2.80 -6.69
N ALA A 58 13.04 3.11 -5.55
CA ALA A 58 14.40 2.65 -5.22
C ALA A 58 14.49 1.12 -5.14
N ALA A 59 13.43 0.46 -4.70
CA ALA A 59 13.32 -0.99 -4.63
C ALA A 59 12.84 -1.66 -5.95
N GLY A 60 12.48 -0.88 -6.97
CA GLY A 60 11.92 -1.41 -8.22
C GLY A 60 10.53 -2.04 -8.07
N VAL A 61 9.75 -1.62 -7.08
CA VAL A 61 8.41 -2.15 -6.78
C VAL A 61 7.34 -1.25 -7.38
N GLY A 62 6.43 -1.86 -8.16
CA GLY A 62 5.28 -1.15 -8.73
C GLY A 62 4.29 -0.71 -7.65
N VAL A 63 3.68 0.46 -7.86
CA VAL A 63 2.66 1.03 -6.97
C VAL A 63 1.31 1.02 -7.69
N VAL A 64 0.25 0.60 -7.00
CA VAL A 64 -1.13 0.67 -7.49
C VAL A 64 -1.90 1.69 -6.65
N PRO A 65 -2.18 2.90 -7.19
CA PRO A 65 -3.01 3.88 -6.50
C PRO A 65 -4.46 3.39 -6.37
N GLN A 66 -5.09 3.69 -5.24
CA GLN A 66 -6.47 3.30 -4.93
C GLN A 66 -7.21 4.49 -4.28
N GLY A 67 -8.43 4.76 -4.73
CA GLY A 67 -9.31 5.84 -4.26
C GLY A 67 -10.70 5.78 -4.89
#